data_AF-A0A2Z5PD47-F1
#
_entry.id   AF-A0A2Z5PD47-F1
#
_cell.length_a   1.000
_cell.length_b   1.000
_cell.length_c   1.000
_cell.angle_alpha   90.00
_cell.angle_beta   90.00
_cell.angle_gamma   90.00
#
_symmetry.space_group_name_H-M   'P 1'
#
loop_
_entity.id
_entity.type
_entity.pdbx_description
1 polymer ?
#
loop_
_entity_poly.entity_id
_entity_poly.type
_entity_poly.pdbx_seq_one_letter_code
_entity_poly.pdbx_strand_id
1 'polypeptide(L)'
;MPPSLAPTLMQMDVMGALSFGLINIILAFFFVDLFDTLGTLSALSSQAGYMKDGKLPKAEKALMSDSVATAVGAALGTSTVTSYVESASGIGLGGRTGFVSVVVAALFLLSIFFSPFVAAIPAYATAPALIIVGALMISAIKRIDLDDITESVPAFIALITIPLTYSIATGLQLGFIFYPLIKIIAGRSKEVHPIVYLLAIVFAARFVYIG
;
A
#
# COMPACT_ATOMS: atom_id res chain seq x y z
N MET A 1 -25.36 13.69 -11.00
CA MET A 1 -25.72 12.32 -10.56
C MET A 1 -24.42 11.61 -10.20
N PRO A 2 -24.40 10.75 -9.17
CA PRO A 2 -23.20 9.98 -8.84
C PRO A 2 -22.75 9.11 -10.03
N PRO A 3 -21.44 8.86 -10.21
CA PRO A 3 -20.94 8.01 -11.28
C PRO A 3 -21.53 6.59 -11.17
N SER A 4 -21.83 5.99 -12.33
CA SER A 4 -22.39 4.63 -12.39
C SER A 4 -21.34 3.60 -12.01
N LEU A 5 -21.75 2.57 -11.26
CA LEU A 5 -20.93 1.38 -10.96
C LEU A 5 -20.97 0.34 -12.09
N ALA A 6 -21.88 0.47 -13.06
CA ALA A 6 -22.03 -0.48 -14.17
C ALA A 6 -20.73 -0.83 -14.94
N PRO A 7 -19.79 0.09 -15.21
CA PRO A 7 -18.59 -0.25 -15.98
C PRO A 7 -17.54 -1.05 -15.19
N THR A 8 -17.63 -1.11 -13.87
CA THR A 8 -16.59 -1.73 -13.02
C THR A 8 -17.12 -2.83 -12.11
N LEU A 9 -18.41 -2.81 -11.78
CA LEU A 9 -19.06 -3.78 -10.91
C LEU A 9 -18.96 -5.19 -11.49
N MET A 10 -18.23 -6.06 -10.78
CA MET A 10 -18.00 -7.46 -11.15
C MET A 10 -17.34 -7.65 -12.53
N GLN A 11 -16.72 -6.61 -13.09
CA GLN A 11 -15.99 -6.65 -14.36
C GLN A 11 -14.52 -7.10 -14.18
N MET A 12 -14.24 -7.88 -13.14
CA MET A 12 -12.89 -8.36 -12.83
C MET A 12 -12.49 -9.48 -13.81
N ASP A 13 -11.35 -9.31 -14.47
CA ASP A 13 -10.79 -10.34 -15.36
C ASP A 13 -9.91 -11.32 -14.57
N VAL A 14 -10.55 -12.28 -13.90
CA VAL A 14 -9.86 -13.31 -13.11
C VAL A 14 -9.01 -14.21 -14.00
N MET A 15 -9.46 -14.51 -15.21
CA MET A 15 -8.72 -15.37 -16.14
C MET A 15 -7.46 -14.67 -16.67
N GLY A 16 -7.57 -13.38 -17.03
CA GLY A 16 -6.42 -12.56 -17.41
C GLY A 16 -5.43 -12.37 -16.25
N ALA A 17 -5.94 -12.18 -15.03
CA ALA A 17 -5.13 -12.07 -13.82
C ALA A 17 -4.24 -13.31 -13.56
N LEU A 18 -4.70 -14.51 -13.93
CA LEU A 18 -3.95 -15.76 -13.78
C LEU A 18 -2.89 -15.98 -14.86
N SER A 19 -2.78 -15.09 -15.85
CA SER A 19 -1.70 -15.18 -16.84
C SER A 19 -0.31 -15.02 -16.19
N PHE A 20 0.68 -15.73 -16.72
CA PHE A 20 2.05 -15.76 -16.17
C PHE A 20 2.70 -14.37 -16.01
N GLY A 21 2.29 -13.37 -16.80
CA GLY A 21 2.78 -11.99 -16.67
C GLY A 21 2.17 -11.23 -15.48
N LEU A 22 0.90 -11.46 -15.19
CA LEU A 22 0.15 -10.77 -14.14
C LEU A 22 0.31 -11.44 -12.77
N ILE A 23 0.51 -12.76 -12.71
CA ILE A 23 0.67 -13.47 -11.43
C ILE A 23 1.84 -12.95 -10.59
N ASN A 24 2.97 -12.59 -11.23
CA ASN A 24 4.13 -12.01 -10.56
C ASN A 24 3.82 -10.62 -9.99
N ILE A 25 3.02 -9.83 -10.72
CA ILE A 25 2.60 -8.49 -10.29
C ILE A 25 1.62 -8.62 -9.11
N ILE A 26 0.64 -9.52 -9.21
CA ILE A 26 -0.32 -9.80 -8.14
C ILE A 26 0.41 -10.24 -6.88
N LEU A 27 1.39 -11.14 -7.00
CA LEU A 27 2.15 -11.62 -5.86
C LEU A 27 2.99 -10.52 -5.22
N ALA A 28 3.58 -9.61 -6.03
CA ALA A 28 4.26 -8.43 -5.52
C ALA A 28 3.33 -7.50 -4.73
N PHE A 29 2.19 -7.14 -5.33
CA PHE A 29 1.23 -6.27 -4.68
C PHE A 29 0.59 -6.92 -3.46
N PHE A 30 0.36 -8.24 -3.47
CA PHE A 30 -0.14 -8.96 -2.30
C PHE A 30 0.77 -8.79 -1.09
N PHE A 31 2.09 -9.00 -1.26
CA PHE A 31 3.01 -8.83 -0.13
C PHE A 31 3.14 -7.36 0.28
N VAL A 32 3.12 -6.44 -0.68
CA VAL A 32 3.19 -5.01 -0.39
C VAL A 32 1.96 -4.53 0.37
N ASP A 33 0.76 -4.92 -0.07
CA ASP A 33 -0.52 -4.63 0.59
C ASP A 33 -0.56 -5.27 1.98
N LEU A 34 -0.13 -6.53 2.12
CA LEU A 34 -0.03 -7.21 3.42
C LEU A 34 0.88 -6.45 4.39
N PHE A 35 2.07 -6.03 3.93
CA PHE A 35 3.01 -5.29 4.78
C PHE A 35 2.58 -3.85 5.04
N ASP A 36 1.89 -3.20 4.09
CA ASP A 36 1.29 -1.88 4.27
C ASP A 36 0.20 -1.94 5.34
N THR A 37 -0.75 -2.87 5.22
CA THR A 37 -1.79 -3.09 6.24
C THR A 37 -1.18 -3.41 7.59
N LEU A 38 -0.20 -4.33 7.67
CA LEU A 38 0.46 -4.65 8.95
C LEU A 38 1.19 -3.43 9.55
N GLY A 39 1.93 -2.68 8.74
CA GLY A 39 2.72 -1.53 9.17
C GLY A 39 1.84 -0.37 9.63
N THR A 40 0.83 -0.01 8.84
CA THR A 40 -0.12 1.05 9.15
C THR A 40 -0.98 0.70 10.35
N LEU A 41 -1.54 -0.52 10.38
CA LEU A 41 -2.35 -0.99 11.50
C LEU A 41 -1.56 -1.02 12.80
N SER A 42 -0.31 -1.50 12.79
CA SER A 42 0.55 -1.52 13.98
C SER A 42 0.89 -0.10 14.45
N ALA A 43 1.23 0.80 13.53
CA ALA A 43 1.54 2.20 13.85
C ALA A 43 0.33 2.93 14.45
N LEU A 44 -0.84 2.84 13.81
CA LEU A 44 -2.07 3.48 14.27
C LEU A 44 -2.59 2.86 15.56
N SER A 45 -2.49 1.55 15.72
CA SER A 45 -2.89 0.85 16.95
C SER A 45 -2.01 1.22 18.13
N SER A 46 -0.71 1.42 17.90
CA SER A 46 0.21 1.93 18.91
C SER A 46 -0.19 3.34 19.35
N GLN A 47 -0.46 4.24 18.40
CA GLN A 47 -0.90 5.61 18.67
C GLN A 47 -2.29 5.68 19.34
N ALA A 48 -3.20 4.76 19.01
CA ALA A 48 -4.51 4.66 19.63
C ALA A 48 -4.46 4.06 21.05
N GLY A 49 -3.33 3.46 21.45
CA GLY A 49 -3.16 2.79 22.74
C GLY A 49 -3.77 1.40 22.80
N TYR A 50 -3.89 0.70 21.66
CA TYR A 50 -4.47 -0.65 21.59
C TYR A 50 -3.45 -1.78 21.73
N MET A 51 -2.15 -1.47 21.66
CA MET A 51 -1.08 -2.45 21.80
C MET A 51 -1.02 -3.00 23.22
N LYS A 52 -0.91 -4.32 23.36
CA LYS A 52 -0.67 -5.02 24.64
C LYS A 52 0.54 -5.92 24.50
N ASP A 53 1.55 -5.73 25.34
CA ASP A 53 2.80 -6.50 25.34
C ASP A 53 3.48 -6.53 23.96
N GLY A 54 3.45 -5.39 23.25
CA GLY A 54 4.02 -5.25 21.90
C GLY A 54 3.23 -5.98 20.81
N LYS A 55 2.05 -6.54 21.12
CA LYS A 55 1.17 -7.22 20.16
C LYS A 55 -0.15 -6.49 20.03
N LEU A 56 -0.72 -6.53 18.82
CA LEU A 56 -2.08 -6.05 18.59
C LEU A 56 -3.08 -7.16 18.97
N PRO A 57 -3.93 -6.95 19.99
CA PRO A 57 -4.99 -7.90 20.30
C PRO A 57 -5.93 -8.04 19.09
N LYS A 58 -6.30 -9.29 18.76
CA LYS A 58 -7.21 -9.59 17.63
C LYS A 58 -6.70 -9.11 16.26
N ALA A 59 -5.37 -9.09 16.05
CA ALA A 59 -4.77 -8.75 14.76
C ALA A 59 -5.41 -9.51 13.58
N GLU A 60 -5.70 -10.80 13.74
CA GLU A 60 -6.40 -11.62 12.74
C GLU A 60 -7.75 -11.02 12.32
N LYS A 61 -8.55 -10.49 13.26
CA LYS A 61 -9.85 -9.88 12.94
C LYS A 61 -9.69 -8.56 12.20
N ALA A 62 -8.65 -7.80 12.53
CA ALA A 62 -8.34 -6.56 11.83
C ALA A 62 -7.89 -6.83 10.39
N LEU A 63 -6.98 -7.81 10.21
CA LEU A 63 -6.53 -8.26 8.88
C LEU A 63 -7.67 -8.87 8.06
N MET A 64 -8.59 -9.60 8.70
CA MET A 64 -9.78 -10.13 8.03
C MET A 64 -10.71 -9.00 7.56
N SER A 65 -10.89 -7.95 8.36
CA SER A 65 -11.68 -6.78 7.97
C SER A 65 -11.08 -6.09 6.74
N ASP A 66 -9.76 -5.94 6.70
CA ASP A 66 -9.03 -5.38 5.57
C ASP A 66 -9.17 -6.24 4.31
N SER A 67 -8.95 -7.55 4.44
CA SER A 67 -9.09 -8.51 3.34
C SER A 67 -10.49 -8.53 2.73
N VAL A 68 -11.53 -8.49 3.57
CA VAL A 68 -12.92 -8.42 3.12
C VAL A 68 -13.20 -7.09 2.43
N ALA A 69 -12.73 -5.98 2.98
CA ALA A 69 -12.90 -4.66 2.36
C ALA A 69 -12.21 -4.59 0.99
N THR A 70 -10.99 -5.12 0.87
CA THR A 70 -10.24 -5.18 -0.38
C THR A 70 -10.91 -6.09 -1.41
N ALA A 71 -11.42 -7.27 -1.01
CA ALA A 71 -12.14 -8.17 -1.91
C ALA A 71 -13.45 -7.53 -2.43
N VAL A 72 -14.20 -6.86 -1.56
CA VAL A 72 -15.41 -6.12 -1.95
C VAL A 72 -15.05 -4.92 -2.83
N GLY A 73 -13.98 -4.18 -2.50
CA GLY A 73 -13.47 -3.07 -3.31
C GLY A 73 -13.10 -3.52 -4.72
N ALA A 74 -12.37 -4.63 -4.85
CA ALA A 74 -12.05 -5.23 -6.14
C ALA A 74 -13.32 -5.63 -6.93
N ALA A 75 -14.36 -6.14 -6.26
CA ALA A 75 -15.66 -6.43 -6.89
C ALA A 75 -16.42 -5.19 -7.36
N LEU A 76 -16.21 -4.04 -6.71
CA LEU A 76 -16.71 -2.74 -7.17
C LEU A 76 -15.78 -2.08 -8.22
N GLY A 77 -14.61 -2.68 -8.48
CA GLY A 77 -13.56 -2.22 -9.37
C GLY A 77 -12.78 -1.01 -8.85
N THR A 78 -12.59 -0.93 -7.53
CA THR A 78 -11.71 0.04 -6.88
C THR A 78 -10.31 -0.54 -6.63
N SER A 79 -9.37 0.30 -6.20
CA SER A 79 -8.07 -0.15 -5.68
C SER A 79 -8.22 -0.93 -4.37
N THR A 80 -7.11 -1.48 -3.86
CA THR A 80 -7.07 -2.10 -2.53
C THR A 80 -7.49 -1.09 -1.46
N VAL A 81 -8.14 -1.60 -0.40
CA VAL A 81 -8.58 -0.81 0.74
C VAL A 81 -7.55 -1.06 1.85
N THR A 82 -7.05 0.02 2.44
CA THR A 82 -6.03 -0.05 3.50
C THR A 82 -6.33 0.94 4.63
N SER A 83 -5.64 0.78 5.75
CA SER A 83 -5.69 1.72 6.87
C SER A 83 -4.78 2.93 6.60
N TYR A 84 -5.37 4.11 6.47
CA TYR A 84 -4.64 5.35 6.17
C TYR A 84 -3.83 5.85 7.37
N VAL A 85 -2.53 6.13 7.17
CA VAL A 85 -1.63 6.73 8.18
C VAL A 85 -2.15 8.08 8.65
N GLU A 86 -2.85 8.81 7.79
CA GLU A 86 -3.51 10.09 8.06
C GLU A 86 -4.53 9.98 9.19
N SER A 87 -5.07 8.78 9.45
CA SER A 87 -5.96 8.50 10.59
C SER A 87 -5.29 8.81 11.93
N ALA A 88 -3.96 8.86 11.98
CA ALA A 88 -3.18 9.35 13.13
C ALA A 88 -3.66 10.73 13.62
N SER A 89 -4.02 11.63 12.71
CA SER A 89 -4.54 12.96 13.05
C SER A 89 -5.89 12.88 13.76
N GLY A 90 -6.79 12.02 13.28
CA GLY A 90 -8.09 11.73 13.91
C GLY A 90 -7.95 11.08 15.28
N ILE A 91 -7.02 10.12 15.42
CA ILE A 91 -6.70 9.47 16.70
C ILE A 91 -6.16 10.50 17.71
N GLY A 92 -5.31 11.43 17.24
CA GLY A 92 -4.76 12.52 18.05
C GLY A 92 -5.81 13.46 18.61
N LEU A 93 -6.90 13.68 17.88
CA LEU A 93 -8.07 14.47 18.32
C LEU A 93 -9.07 13.67 19.17
N GLY A 94 -8.74 12.42 19.53
CA GLY A 94 -9.59 11.55 20.38
C GLY A 94 -10.46 10.56 19.61
N GLY A 95 -10.34 10.50 18.28
CA GLY A 95 -11.07 9.56 17.42
C GLY A 95 -10.57 8.12 17.55
N ARG A 96 -10.94 7.44 18.64
CA ARG A 96 -10.46 6.09 19.01
C ARG A 96 -11.59 5.07 19.09
N THR A 97 -12.62 5.19 18.27
CA THR A 97 -13.73 4.22 18.24
C THR A 97 -14.10 3.88 16.81
N GLY A 98 -14.58 2.65 16.58
CA GLY A 98 -15.08 2.25 15.27
C GLY A 98 -16.27 3.08 14.78
N PHE A 99 -17.00 3.73 15.70
CA PHE A 99 -18.08 4.65 15.34
C PHE A 99 -17.55 5.85 14.53
N VAL A 100 -16.34 6.34 14.83
CA VAL A 100 -15.69 7.40 14.02
C VAL A 100 -15.50 6.92 12.58
N SER A 101 -15.01 5.70 12.39
CA SER A 101 -14.83 5.10 11.07
C SER A 101 -16.16 4.96 10.31
N VAL A 102 -17.25 4.57 10.99
CA VAL A 102 -18.59 4.48 10.39
C VAL A 102 -19.12 5.86 9.97
N VAL A 103 -18.94 6.87 10.81
CA VAL A 103 -19.34 8.26 10.49
C VAL A 103 -18.55 8.78 9.29
N VAL A 104 -17.23 8.57 9.27
CA VAL A 104 -16.38 8.95 8.14
C VAL A 104 -16.82 8.23 6.87
N ALA A 105 -17.07 6.92 6.91
CA ALA A 105 -17.56 6.16 5.76
C ALA A 105 -18.92 6.68 5.25
N ALA A 106 -19.86 7.01 6.14
CA ALA A 106 -21.15 7.58 5.77
C ALA A 106 -21.00 8.97 5.12
N LEU A 107 -20.12 9.81 5.64
CA LEU A 107 -19.81 11.12 5.05
C LEU A 107 -19.16 10.98 3.66
N PHE A 108 -18.24 10.02 3.48
CA PHE A 108 -17.68 9.72 2.17
C PHE A 108 -18.72 9.18 1.19
N LEU A 109 -19.67 8.34 1.64
CA LEU A 109 -20.78 7.88 0.80
C LEU A 109 -21.69 9.04 0.37
N LEU A 110 -22.01 9.95 1.29
CA LEU A 110 -22.75 11.18 0.97
C LEU A 110 -21.97 12.10 0.01
N SER A 111 -20.63 12.12 0.10
CA SER A 111 -19.78 12.93 -0.78
C SER A 111 -19.92 12.56 -2.26
N ILE A 112 -20.31 11.31 -2.58
CA ILE A 112 -20.51 10.85 -3.97
C ILE A 112 -21.61 11.66 -4.67
N PHE A 113 -22.61 12.17 -3.96
CA PHE A 113 -23.63 13.05 -4.54
C PHE A 113 -23.05 14.41 -4.98
N PHE A 114 -21.95 14.84 -4.37
CA PHE A 114 -21.22 16.05 -4.72
C PHE A 114 -20.14 15.82 -5.79
N SER A 115 -19.93 14.57 -6.24
CA SER A 115 -19.01 14.25 -7.33
C SER A 115 -19.11 15.14 -8.59
N PRO A 116 -20.29 15.59 -9.09
CA PRO A 116 -20.34 16.50 -10.24
C PRO A 116 -19.71 17.87 -9.94
N PHE A 117 -19.79 18.36 -8.70
CA PHE A 117 -19.13 19.61 -8.30
C PHE A 117 -17.63 19.42 -8.17
N VAL A 118 -17.19 18.27 -7.63
CA VAL A 118 -15.76 17.92 -7.53
C VAL A 118 -15.14 17.77 -8.93
N ALA A 119 -15.86 17.17 -9.88
CA ALA A 119 -15.40 17.01 -11.26
C ALA A 119 -15.29 18.35 -12.02
N ALA A 120 -16.00 19.40 -11.57
CA ALA A 120 -15.87 20.74 -12.13
C ALA A 120 -14.62 21.49 -11.61
N ILE A 121 -13.93 20.96 -10.58
CA ILE A 121 -12.70 21.56 -10.05
C ILE A 121 -11.57 21.30 -11.05
N PRO A 122 -10.89 22.35 -11.55
CA PRO A 122 -9.78 22.18 -12.46
C PRO A 122 -8.59 21.46 -11.81
N ALA A 123 -7.88 20.63 -12.58
CA ALA A 123 -6.74 19.87 -12.08
C ALA A 123 -5.61 20.75 -11.48
N TYR A 124 -5.44 21.98 -11.98
CA TYR A 124 -4.46 22.91 -11.41
C TYR A 124 -4.82 23.39 -9.99
N ALA A 125 -6.09 23.28 -9.58
CA ALA A 125 -6.53 23.63 -8.22
C ALA A 125 -6.29 22.47 -7.23
N THR A 126 -6.31 21.22 -7.70
CA THR A 126 -6.01 20.05 -6.86
C THR A 126 -4.52 19.71 -6.82
N ALA A 127 -3.75 20.14 -7.82
CA ALA A 127 -2.31 19.88 -7.91
C ALA A 127 -1.52 20.33 -6.66
N PRO A 128 -1.69 21.56 -6.10
CA PRO A 128 -0.97 21.96 -4.89
C PRO A 128 -1.28 21.08 -3.68
N ALA A 129 -2.54 20.66 -3.54
CA ALA A 129 -2.94 19.75 -2.46
C ALA A 129 -2.26 18.39 -2.62
N LEU A 130 -2.23 17.83 -3.83
CA LEU A 130 -1.54 16.57 -4.11
C LEU A 130 -0.01 16.67 -3.91
N ILE A 131 0.60 17.81 -4.24
CA ILE A 131 2.03 18.05 -3.98
C ILE A 131 2.31 18.05 -2.47
N ILE A 132 1.48 18.73 -1.68
CA ILE A 132 1.62 18.76 -0.21
C ILE A 132 1.42 17.35 0.36
N VAL A 133 0.39 16.61 -0.09
CA VAL A 133 0.17 15.23 0.34
C VAL A 133 1.38 14.35 0.00
N GLY A 134 1.90 14.43 -1.22
CA GLY A 134 3.12 13.71 -1.61
C GLY A 134 4.34 14.09 -0.75
N ALA A 135 4.50 15.38 -0.45
CA ALA A 135 5.56 15.88 0.43
C ALA A 135 5.40 15.42 1.89
N LEU A 136 4.17 15.18 2.35
CA LEU A 136 3.91 14.58 3.66
C LEU A 136 4.20 13.08 3.65
N MET A 137 3.82 12.37 2.58
CA MET A 137 4.05 10.93 2.45
C MET A 137 5.54 10.58 2.33
N ILE A 138 6.36 11.44 1.73
CA ILE A 138 7.82 11.22 1.64
C ILE A 138 8.49 11.15 3.02
N SER A 139 7.85 11.69 4.07
CA SER A 139 8.36 11.59 5.45
C SER A 139 8.48 10.14 5.94
N ALA A 140 7.78 9.19 5.33
CA ALA A 140 7.91 7.76 5.61
C ALA A 140 9.34 7.23 5.39
N ILE A 141 10.12 7.86 4.50
CA ILE A 141 11.54 7.54 4.28
C ILE A 141 12.35 7.63 5.59
N LYS A 142 11.95 8.51 6.53
CA LYS A 142 12.64 8.65 7.83
C LYS A 142 12.55 7.40 8.72
N ARG A 143 11.68 6.44 8.38
CA ARG A 143 11.57 5.16 9.09
C ARG A 143 12.57 4.12 8.58
N ILE A 144 13.24 4.40 7.46
CA ILE A 144 14.29 3.55 6.89
C ILE A 144 15.59 3.92 7.59
N ASP A 145 16.41 2.92 7.94
CA ASP A 145 17.76 3.15 8.43
C ASP A 145 18.64 3.62 7.26
N LEU A 146 18.82 4.94 7.16
CA LEU A 146 19.59 5.55 6.07
C LEU A 146 21.10 5.48 6.30
N ASP A 147 21.55 5.16 7.52
CA ASP A 147 22.97 5.01 7.84
C ASP A 147 23.48 3.64 7.39
N ASP A 148 22.60 2.64 7.30
CA ASP A 148 22.90 1.32 6.75
C ASP A 148 22.79 1.30 5.21
N ILE A 149 23.92 1.16 4.52
CA ILE A 149 23.98 1.02 3.05
C ILE A 149 23.12 -0.16 2.55
N THR A 150 23.00 -1.22 3.36
CA THR A 150 22.25 -2.42 2.99
C THR A 150 20.73 -2.24 3.05
N GLU A 151 20.26 -1.17 3.68
CA GLU A 151 18.84 -0.76 3.75
C GLU A 151 18.57 0.42 2.80
N SER A 152 19.44 1.43 2.82
CA SER A 152 19.28 2.69 2.08
C SER A 152 19.39 2.52 0.56
N VAL A 153 20.30 1.69 0.06
CA VAL A 153 20.48 1.50 -1.40
C VAL A 153 19.26 0.81 -2.03
N PRO A 154 18.75 -0.33 -1.52
CA PRO A 154 17.52 -0.93 -2.04
C PRO A 154 16.31 0.02 -1.98
N ALA A 155 16.16 0.75 -0.88
CA ALA A 155 15.10 1.75 -0.72
C ALA A 155 15.21 2.88 -1.76
N PHE A 156 16.42 3.37 -2.00
CA PHE A 156 16.69 4.38 -3.02
C PHE A 156 16.38 3.88 -4.44
N ILE A 157 16.77 2.64 -4.77
CA ILE A 157 16.47 2.01 -6.06
C ILE A 157 14.96 1.94 -6.27
N ALA A 158 14.21 1.49 -5.27
CA ALA A 158 12.75 1.46 -5.35
C ALA A 158 12.19 2.87 -5.57
N LEU A 159 12.62 3.84 -4.75
CA LEU A 159 12.16 5.23 -4.80
C LEU A 159 12.35 5.88 -6.18
N ILE A 160 13.53 5.71 -6.79
CA ILE A 160 13.86 6.35 -8.06
C ILE A 160 13.28 5.62 -9.26
N THR A 161 13.14 4.29 -9.19
CA THR A 161 12.64 3.48 -10.31
C THR A 161 11.15 3.72 -10.55
N ILE A 162 10.35 3.91 -9.50
CA ILE A 162 8.90 4.15 -9.62
C ILE A 162 8.58 5.31 -10.59
N PRO A 163 9.10 6.54 -10.40
CA PRO A 163 8.83 7.65 -11.31
C PRO A 163 9.51 7.46 -12.68
N LEU A 164 10.70 6.87 -12.73
CA LEU A 164 11.42 6.67 -14.00
C LEU A 164 10.74 5.64 -14.92
N THR A 165 10.08 4.65 -14.34
CA THR A 165 9.38 3.58 -15.10
C THR A 165 7.87 3.81 -15.20
N TYR A 166 7.36 4.90 -14.60
CA TYR A 166 5.92 5.17 -14.46
C TYR A 166 5.14 3.98 -13.87
N SER A 167 5.82 3.13 -13.06
CA SER A 167 5.29 1.86 -12.60
C SER A 167 5.73 1.57 -11.18
N ILE A 168 4.77 1.66 -10.24
CA ILE A 168 4.97 1.28 -8.84
C ILE A 168 5.42 -0.18 -8.75
N ALA A 169 4.79 -1.06 -9.54
CA ALA A 169 5.11 -2.48 -9.61
C ALA A 169 6.58 -2.74 -9.96
N THR A 170 7.09 -2.04 -10.98
CA THR A 170 8.47 -2.22 -11.47
C THR A 170 9.48 -1.72 -10.43
N GLY A 171 9.22 -0.57 -9.82
CA GLY A 171 10.09 -0.07 -8.75
C GLY A 171 10.13 -0.96 -7.51
N LEU A 172 8.98 -1.49 -7.09
CA LEU A 172 8.91 -2.46 -6.00
C LEU A 172 9.69 -3.74 -6.33
N GLN A 173 9.52 -4.28 -7.53
CA GLN A 173 10.24 -5.49 -7.94
C GLN A 173 11.75 -5.32 -7.88
N LEU A 174 12.28 -4.19 -8.40
CA LEU A 174 13.72 -3.91 -8.28
C LEU A 174 14.13 -3.77 -6.81
N GLY A 175 13.36 -3.05 -5.98
CA GLY A 175 13.63 -2.94 -4.55
C GLY A 175 13.74 -4.31 -3.86
N PHE A 176 12.77 -5.19 -4.09
CA PHE A 176 12.74 -6.54 -3.54
C PHE A 176 13.84 -7.46 -4.09
N ILE A 177 14.35 -7.23 -5.30
CA ILE A 177 15.50 -7.97 -5.84
C ILE A 177 16.80 -7.48 -5.20
N PHE A 178 17.01 -6.16 -5.16
CA PHE A 178 18.26 -5.56 -4.69
C PHE A 178 18.45 -5.67 -3.18
N TYR A 179 17.36 -5.70 -2.40
CA TYR A 179 17.43 -5.81 -0.94
C TYR A 179 18.17 -7.09 -0.45
N PRO A 180 17.71 -8.32 -0.75
CA PRO A 180 18.44 -9.52 -0.39
C PRO A 180 19.80 -9.63 -1.07
N LEU A 181 19.93 -9.14 -2.32
CA LEU A 181 21.19 -9.18 -3.06
C LEU A 181 22.29 -8.39 -2.33
N ILE A 182 22.00 -7.17 -1.92
CA ILE A 182 22.96 -6.30 -1.21
C ILE A 182 23.26 -6.85 0.18
N LYS A 183 22.25 -7.36 0.91
CA LYS A 183 22.47 -8.02 2.20
C LYS A 183 23.35 -9.28 2.09
N ILE A 184 23.24 -10.05 1.01
CA ILE A 184 24.15 -11.19 0.74
C ILE A 184 25.58 -10.68 0.51
N ILE A 185 25.76 -9.68 -0.35
CA ILE A 185 27.09 -9.12 -0.69
C ILE A 185 27.76 -8.56 0.57
N ALA A 186 26.99 -7.94 1.46
CA ALA A 186 27.46 -7.42 2.75
C ALA A 186 27.69 -8.51 3.83
N GLY A 187 27.47 -9.79 3.52
CA GLY A 187 27.63 -10.91 4.47
C GLY A 187 26.54 -10.99 5.55
N ARG A 188 25.45 -10.22 5.41
CA ARG A 188 24.34 -10.09 6.38
C ARG A 188 23.09 -10.85 5.92
N SER A 189 23.27 -11.97 5.22
CA SER A 189 22.17 -12.74 4.61
C SER A 189 21.13 -13.25 5.62
N LYS A 190 21.51 -13.44 6.88
CA LYS A 190 20.63 -13.92 7.96
C LYS A 190 19.60 -12.90 8.43
N GLU A 191 19.77 -11.62 8.10
CA GLU A 191 18.84 -10.56 8.51
C GLU A 191 17.59 -10.50 7.63
N VAL A 192 17.66 -11.09 6.44
CA VAL A 192 16.56 -11.06 5.48
C VAL A 192 15.68 -12.27 5.68
N HIS A 193 14.36 -12.04 5.84
CA HIS A 193 13.40 -13.11 5.99
C HIS A 193 13.36 -13.98 4.70
N PRO A 194 13.28 -15.32 4.80
CA PRO A 194 13.27 -16.24 3.65
C PRO A 194 12.26 -15.88 2.55
N ILE A 195 11.11 -15.32 2.94
CA ILE A 195 10.07 -14.89 2.00
C ILE A 195 10.54 -13.80 1.03
N VAL A 196 11.44 -12.93 1.48
CA VAL A 196 11.98 -11.84 0.66
C VAL A 196 12.95 -12.38 -0.39
N TYR A 197 13.70 -13.44 -0.07
CA TYR A 197 14.50 -14.16 -1.06
C TYR A 197 13.63 -14.85 -2.12
N LEU A 198 12.54 -15.48 -1.70
CA LEU A 198 11.58 -16.08 -2.63
C LEU A 198 11.03 -15.01 -3.59
N LEU A 199 10.63 -13.85 -3.06
CA LEU A 199 10.15 -12.73 -3.87
C LEU A 199 11.21 -12.22 -4.85
N ALA A 200 12.44 -12.04 -4.38
CA ALA A 200 13.56 -11.64 -5.24
C ALA A 200 13.77 -12.61 -6.41
N ILE A 201 13.73 -13.92 -6.16
CA ILE A 201 13.89 -14.94 -7.21
C ILE A 201 12.72 -14.86 -8.21
N VAL A 202 11.48 -14.77 -7.72
CA VAL A 202 10.29 -14.68 -8.57
C VAL A 202 10.33 -13.43 -9.45
N PHE A 203 10.70 -12.28 -8.90
CA PHE A 203 10.80 -11.04 -9.68
C PHE A 203 12.00 -11.01 -10.62
N ALA A 204 13.15 -11.54 -10.20
CA ALA A 204 14.31 -11.67 -11.08
C ALA A 204 14.00 -12.58 -12.28
N ALA A 205 13.32 -13.71 -12.04
CA ALA A 205 12.86 -14.58 -13.12
C ALA A 205 11.93 -13.83 -14.08
N ARG A 206 10.99 -13.02 -13.59
CA ARG A 206 10.13 -12.18 -14.43
C ARG A 206 10.96 -11.27 -15.36
N PHE A 207 11.97 -10.59 -14.86
CA PHE A 207 12.82 -9.71 -15.68
C PHE A 207 13.62 -10.48 -16.74
N VAL A 208 14.03 -11.71 -16.46
CA VAL A 208 14.78 -12.54 -17.42
C VAL A 208 13.89 -13.17 -18.49
N TYR A 209 12.66 -13.58 -18.13
CA TYR A 209 11.75 -14.29 -19.04
C TYR A 209 10.76 -13.40 -19.80
N ILE A 210 10.44 -12.21 -19.26
CA ILE A 210 9.41 -11.30 -19.80
C ILE A 210 10.01 -9.94 -20.18
N GLY A 211 11.27 -9.68 -19.81
CA GLY A 211 12.03 -8.49 -20.22
C GLY A 211 12.45 -8.52 -21.68
#